data_AF-A0A959FN53-F1
#
_entry.id   AF-A0A959FN53-F1
#
_cell.length_a   1.000
_cell.length_b   1.000
_cell.length_c   1.000
_cell.angle_alpha   90.00
_cell.angle_beta   90.00
_cell.angle_gamma   90.00
#
_symmetry.space_group_name_H-M   'P 1'
#
loop_
_entity.id
_entity.type
_entity.pdbx_description
1 polymer ?
#
loop_
_entity_poly.entity_id
_entity_poly.type
_entity_poly.pdbx_seq_one_letter_code
_entity_poly.pdbx_strand_id
1 'polypeptide(L)'
;MREVDTYLRKLPAGARDRWCEAHPEVIFAAWYGGPLPHSKKTKAGRLLRLQLLGEQAPILADWLPAQLNRFPRKQVQPDDIIDAAALAVGAHLIETRPAGFRQLPDIPERDGQNLLMRMVYWQEEGLD
;
A
#
# COMPACT_ATOMS: atom_id res chain seq x y z
N MET A 1 2.36 5.16 16.01
CA MET A 1 3.13 3.94 15.66
C MET A 1 3.90 3.28 16.81
N ARG A 2 4.06 3.89 18.01
CA ARG A 2 4.84 3.28 19.11
C ARG A 2 4.31 1.95 19.68
N GLU A 3 2.99 1.73 19.64
CA GLU A 3 2.39 0.50 20.19
C GLU A 3 2.67 -0.72 19.34
N VAL A 4 2.63 -0.58 18.01
CA VAL A 4 2.96 -1.65 17.05
C VAL A 4 4.42 -2.04 17.20
N ASP A 5 5.35 -1.09 17.24
CA ASP A 5 6.77 -1.35 17.51
C ASP A 5 6.97 -2.10 18.83
N THR A 6 6.27 -1.66 19.88
CA THR A 6 6.34 -2.29 21.21
C THR A 6 5.84 -3.73 21.15
N TYR A 7 4.79 -3.99 20.39
CA TYR A 7 4.25 -5.33 20.18
C TYR A 7 5.22 -6.22 19.38
N LEU A 8 5.74 -5.73 18.25
CA LEU A 8 6.69 -6.48 17.42
C LEU A 8 7.96 -6.86 18.19
N ARG A 9 8.43 -5.98 19.07
CA ARG A 9 9.59 -6.24 19.96
C ARG A 9 9.34 -7.36 20.98
N LYS A 10 8.08 -7.68 21.30
CA LYS A 10 7.74 -8.78 22.22
C LYS A 10 7.65 -10.13 21.51
N LEU A 11 7.62 -10.15 20.17
CA LEU A 11 7.54 -11.39 19.41
C LEU A 11 8.90 -12.12 19.34
N PRO A 12 8.91 -13.46 19.26
CA PRO A 12 10.11 -14.24 18.94
C PRO A 12 10.73 -13.79 17.61
N ALA A 13 12.05 -13.91 17.46
CA ALA A 13 12.79 -13.42 16.29
C ALA A 13 12.19 -13.87 14.94
N GLY A 14 11.89 -15.16 14.78
CA GLY A 14 11.29 -15.69 13.54
C GLY A 14 9.83 -15.28 13.30
N ALA A 15 9.11 -14.81 14.32
CA ALA A 15 7.74 -14.32 14.16
C ALA A 15 7.70 -12.86 13.66
N ARG A 16 8.78 -12.09 13.88
CA ARG A 16 8.89 -10.70 13.42
C ARG A 16 9.06 -10.60 11.92
N ASP A 17 9.83 -11.53 11.34
CA ASP A 17 10.13 -11.52 9.90
C ASP A 17 8.89 -11.76 9.01
N ARG A 18 7.79 -12.25 9.61
CA ARG A 18 6.47 -12.39 8.98
C ARG A 18 5.70 -11.07 8.82
N TRP A 19 6.13 -10.01 9.50
CA TRP A 19 5.54 -8.69 9.39
C TRP A 19 6.30 -7.88 8.34
N CYS A 20 5.54 -7.19 7.50
CA CYS A 20 6.07 -6.29 6.49
C CYS A 20 5.39 -4.94 6.64
N GLU A 21 6.15 -3.86 6.45
CA GLU A 21 5.57 -2.53 6.29
C GLU A 21 5.10 -2.35 4.84
N ALA A 22 4.00 -1.63 4.63
CA ALA A 22 3.53 -1.24 3.30
C ALA A 22 3.05 0.21 3.38
N HIS A 23 3.26 0.97 2.30
CA HIS A 23 2.95 2.39 2.26
C HIS A 23 2.12 2.72 1.00
N PRO A 24 0.96 3.41 1.12
CA PRO A 24 0.10 3.70 -0.02
C PRO A 24 0.82 4.43 -1.15
N GLU A 25 1.66 5.42 -0.81
CA GLU A 25 2.46 6.20 -1.75
C GLU A 25 3.43 5.33 -2.56
N VAL A 26 4.02 4.29 -1.96
CA VAL A 26 4.89 3.32 -2.66
C VAL A 26 4.06 2.45 -3.59
N ILE A 27 2.92 1.95 -3.13
CA ILE A 27 1.99 1.13 -3.93
C ILE A 27 1.53 1.91 -5.17
N PHE A 28 1.05 3.14 -4.99
CA PHE A 28 0.62 3.96 -6.11
C PHE A 28 1.77 4.30 -7.06
N ALA A 29 2.96 4.59 -6.53
CA ALA A 29 4.12 4.86 -7.37
C ALA A 29 4.49 3.63 -8.22
N ALA A 30 4.44 2.44 -7.64
CA ALA A 30 4.69 1.19 -8.37
C ALA A 30 3.67 0.96 -9.47
N TRP A 31 2.37 1.15 -9.20
CA TRP A 31 1.31 0.98 -10.22
C TRP A 31 1.36 2.05 -11.30
N TYR A 32 1.78 3.27 -10.96
CA TYR A 32 1.96 4.34 -11.94
C TYR A 32 3.25 4.19 -12.78
N GLY A 33 4.24 3.42 -12.30
CA GLY A 33 5.56 3.32 -12.91
C GLY A 33 6.52 4.45 -12.53
N GLY A 34 6.27 5.15 -11.41
CA GLY A 34 7.13 6.23 -10.93
C GLY A 34 6.42 7.17 -9.93
N PRO A 35 7.05 8.30 -9.56
CA PRO A 35 6.42 9.29 -8.70
C PRO A 35 5.14 9.86 -9.31
N LEU A 36 4.06 9.94 -8.53
CA LEU A 36 2.81 10.51 -9.03
C LEU A 36 2.94 12.02 -9.27
N PRO A 37 2.42 12.55 -10.39
CA PRO A 37 2.55 13.97 -10.77
C PRO A 37 1.66 14.90 -9.95
N HIS A 38 0.70 14.35 -9.20
CA HIS A 38 -0.30 15.11 -8.47
C HIS A 38 -0.42 14.65 -7.02
N SER A 39 -0.42 15.62 -6.10
CA SER A 39 -0.65 15.40 -4.68
C SER A 39 -2.03 14.76 -4.45
N LYS A 40 -2.12 13.82 -3.49
CA LYS A 40 -3.36 13.13 -3.11
C LYS A 40 -4.49 14.07 -2.67
N LYS A 41 -4.13 15.27 -2.17
CA LYS A 41 -5.11 16.30 -1.75
C LYS A 41 -5.82 16.96 -2.93
N THR A 42 -5.28 16.86 -4.15
CA THR A 42 -5.88 17.45 -5.35
C THR A 42 -6.97 16.56 -5.94
N LYS A 43 -7.93 17.15 -6.67
CA LYS A 43 -8.94 16.38 -7.40
C LYS A 43 -8.29 15.44 -8.43
N ALA A 44 -7.32 15.95 -9.19
CA ALA A 44 -6.57 15.17 -10.16
C ALA A 44 -5.82 13.99 -9.51
N GLY A 45 -5.13 14.24 -8.38
CA GLY A 45 -4.40 13.20 -7.65
C GLY A 45 -5.29 12.12 -7.05
N ARG A 46 -6.52 12.45 -6.63
CA ARG A 46 -7.51 11.42 -6.21
C ARG A 46 -8.03 10.61 -7.38
N LEU A 47 -8.38 11.26 -8.49
CA LEU A 47 -8.88 10.58 -9.69
C LEU A 47 -7.85 9.60 -10.24
N LEU A 48 -6.58 10.01 -10.32
CA LEU A 48 -5.49 9.12 -10.74
C LEU A 48 -5.38 7.87 -9.85
N ARG A 49 -5.45 8.04 -8.52
CA ARG A 49 -5.40 6.91 -7.58
C ARG A 49 -6.60 5.97 -7.71
N LEU A 50 -7.80 6.51 -7.92
CA LEU A 50 -9.00 5.71 -8.19
C LEU A 50 -8.88 4.93 -9.50
N GLN A 51 -8.32 5.54 -10.54
CA GLN A 51 -8.05 4.87 -11.81
C GLN A 51 -7.08 3.71 -11.63
N LEU A 52 -5.91 3.96 -11.01
CA LEU A 52 -4.90 2.93 -10.73
C LEU A 52 -5.48 1.77 -9.90
N LEU A 53 -6.29 2.08 -8.88
CA LEU A 53 -7.01 1.06 -8.11
C LEU A 53 -7.96 0.23 -8.96
N GLY A 54 -8.71 0.86 -9.87
CA GLY A 54 -9.62 0.16 -10.77
C GLY A 54 -8.91 -0.74 -11.77
N GLU A 55 -7.72 -0.35 -12.24
CA GLU A 55 -6.88 -1.19 -13.12
C GLU A 55 -6.40 -2.45 -12.40
N GLN A 56 -6.01 -2.34 -11.12
CA GLN A 56 -5.53 -3.46 -10.33
C GLN A 56 -6.64 -4.33 -9.74
N ALA A 57 -7.78 -3.72 -9.41
CA ALA A 57 -8.94 -4.37 -8.83
C ALA A 57 -10.23 -3.86 -9.48
N PRO A 58 -10.62 -4.39 -10.66
CA PRO A 58 -11.80 -3.93 -11.41
C PRO A 58 -13.10 -3.95 -10.59
N ILE A 59 -13.22 -4.88 -9.65
CA ILE A 59 -14.38 -4.97 -8.73
C ILE A 59 -14.57 -3.70 -7.87
N LEU A 60 -13.50 -2.92 -7.64
CA LEU A 60 -13.54 -1.70 -6.85
C LEU A 60 -13.84 -0.45 -7.68
N ALA A 61 -13.74 -0.52 -9.01
CA ALA A 61 -13.84 0.64 -9.90
C ALA A 61 -15.15 1.43 -9.70
N ASP A 62 -16.27 0.72 -9.55
CA ASP A 62 -17.58 1.34 -9.31
C ASP A 62 -17.96 1.42 -7.82
N TRP A 63 -17.50 0.44 -7.04
CA TRP A 63 -17.86 0.34 -5.62
C TRP A 63 -17.21 1.45 -4.78
N LEU A 64 -15.92 1.72 -5.02
CA LEU A 64 -15.15 2.66 -4.20
C LEU A 64 -15.62 4.12 -4.36
N PRO A 65 -15.87 4.65 -5.57
CA PRO A 65 -16.47 5.97 -5.73
C PRO A 65 -17.84 6.10 -5.05
N ALA A 66 -18.67 5.04 -5.06
CA ALA A 66 -19.95 5.03 -4.37
C ALA A 66 -19.77 5.12 -2.84
N GLN A 67 -18.79 4.42 -2.27
CA GLN A 67 -18.49 4.52 -0.83
C GLN A 67 -17.97 5.90 -0.42
N LEU A 68 -17.16 6.54 -1.27
CA LEU A 68 -16.65 7.89 -1.00
C LEU A 68 -17.77 8.94 -0.85
N ASN A 69 -18.93 8.71 -1.49
CA ASN A 69 -20.10 9.57 -1.38
C ASN A 69 -21.02 9.21 -0.21
N ARG A 70 -20.85 8.01 0.38
CA ARG A 70 -21.71 7.47 1.44
C ARG A 70 -21.32 7.95 2.83
N PHE A 71 -20.05 8.23 3.07
CA PHE A 71 -19.57 8.70 4.38
C PHE A 71 -19.42 10.21 4.43
N PRO A 72 -19.89 10.88 5.51
CA PRO A 72 -19.58 12.29 5.73
C PRO A 72 -18.06 12.48 5.83
N ARG A 73 -17.52 13.48 5.12
CA ARG A 73 -16.09 13.83 5.16
C ARG A 73 -15.53 14.10 6.57
N LYS A 74 -16.43 14.39 7.54
CA LYS A 74 -16.07 14.59 8.95
C LYS A 74 -15.77 13.28 9.70
N GLN A 75 -16.18 12.13 9.18
CA GLN A 75 -15.97 10.81 9.79
C GLN A 75 -14.75 10.09 9.23
N VAL A 76 -14.51 10.23 7.92
CA VAL A 76 -13.35 9.63 7.24
C VAL A 76 -12.96 10.51 6.06
N GLN A 77 -11.66 10.76 5.87
CA GLN A 77 -11.24 11.49 4.69
C GLN A 77 -11.28 10.55 3.48
N PRO A 78 -11.69 11.04 2.29
CA PRO A 78 -11.66 10.24 1.07
C PRO A 78 -10.30 9.61 0.79
N ASP A 79 -9.22 10.31 1.14
CA ASP A 79 -7.86 9.84 0.95
C ASP A 79 -7.56 8.61 1.83
N ASP A 80 -8.09 8.54 3.06
CA ASP A 80 -7.88 7.39 3.96
C ASP A 80 -8.56 6.12 3.43
N ILE A 81 -9.74 6.24 2.82
CA ILE A 81 -10.44 5.12 2.18
C ILE A 81 -9.64 4.60 0.99
N ILE A 82 -9.12 5.50 0.16
CA ILE A 82 -8.31 5.17 -1.02
C ILE A 82 -7.00 4.51 -0.59
N ASP A 83 -6.33 5.07 0.42
CA ASP A 83 -5.06 4.54 0.96
C ASP A 83 -5.27 3.14 1.57
N ALA A 84 -6.35 2.92 2.33
CA ALA A 84 -6.70 1.61 2.88
C ALA A 84 -7.02 0.57 1.77
N ALA A 85 -7.76 0.98 0.73
CA ALA A 85 -8.04 0.11 -0.40
C ALA A 85 -6.76 -0.30 -1.14
N ALA A 86 -5.82 0.64 -1.33
CA ALA A 86 -4.54 0.36 -1.98
C ALA A 86 -3.71 -0.65 -1.19
N LEU A 87 -3.63 -0.50 0.14
CA LEU A 87 -2.95 -1.46 1.00
C LEU A 87 -3.58 -2.86 0.93
N ALA A 88 -4.92 -2.94 0.96
CA ALA A 88 -5.63 -4.21 0.87
C ALA A 88 -5.43 -4.91 -0.48
N VAL A 89 -5.55 -4.16 -1.59
CA VAL A 89 -5.33 -4.69 -2.95
C VAL A 89 -3.87 -5.11 -3.13
N GLY A 90 -2.91 -4.29 -2.70
CA GLY A 90 -1.49 -4.63 -2.77
C GLY A 90 -1.16 -5.93 -2.02
N ALA A 91 -1.68 -6.09 -0.80
CA ALA A 91 -1.52 -7.33 -0.03
C ALA A 91 -2.15 -8.55 -0.74
N HIS A 92 -3.36 -8.39 -1.27
CA HIS A 92 -4.05 -9.43 -2.02
C HIS A 92 -3.29 -9.85 -3.29
N LEU A 93 -2.71 -8.89 -4.01
CA LEU A 93 -1.89 -9.18 -5.20
C LEU A 93 -0.60 -9.89 -4.84
N ILE A 94 0.07 -9.55 -3.74
CA ILE A 94 1.23 -10.30 -3.24
C ILE A 94 0.85 -11.76 -2.95
N GLU A 95 -0.29 -11.97 -2.30
CA GLU A 95 -0.77 -13.31 -1.93
C GLU A 95 -1.15 -14.15 -3.16
N THR A 96 -1.85 -13.56 -4.13
CA THR A 96 -2.39 -14.28 -5.29
C THR A 96 -1.46 -14.32 -6.50
N ARG A 97 -0.52 -13.39 -6.60
CA ARG A 97 0.43 -13.20 -7.71
C ARG A 97 1.84 -12.90 -7.17
N PRO A 98 2.49 -13.86 -6.49
CA PRO A 98 3.74 -13.64 -5.77
C PRO A 98 4.92 -13.24 -6.66
N ALA A 99 4.88 -13.51 -7.97
CA ALA A 99 5.92 -13.10 -8.91
C ALA A 99 6.11 -11.56 -8.95
N GLY A 100 5.05 -10.80 -8.69
CA GLY A 100 5.11 -9.33 -8.63
C GLY A 100 5.51 -8.77 -7.26
N PHE A 101 5.88 -9.61 -6.29
CA PHE A 101 6.37 -9.14 -4.99
C PHE A 101 7.67 -8.34 -5.16
N ARG A 102 7.70 -7.14 -4.57
CA ARG A 102 8.86 -6.25 -4.55
C ARG A 102 9.03 -5.62 -3.17
N GLN A 103 10.23 -5.12 -2.89
CA GLN A 103 10.56 -4.48 -1.62
C GLN A 103 11.51 -3.30 -1.80
N LEU A 104 11.48 -2.35 -0.86
CA LEU A 104 12.42 -1.24 -0.76
C LEU A 104 13.02 -1.17 0.65
N PRO A 105 14.36 -1.06 0.79
CA PRO A 105 15.36 -1.23 -0.26
C PRO A 105 15.47 -2.69 -0.72
N ASP A 106 16.06 -2.94 -1.90
CA ASP A 106 16.25 -4.30 -2.46
C ASP A 106 16.99 -5.22 -1.48
N ILE A 107 18.00 -4.65 -0.79
CA ILE A 107 18.75 -5.31 0.27
C ILE A 107 18.34 -4.65 1.60
N PRO A 108 17.41 -5.26 2.35
CA PRO A 108 16.90 -4.67 3.58
C PRO A 108 17.91 -4.83 4.72
N GLU A 109 18.09 -3.75 5.46
CA GLU A 109 18.91 -3.72 6.67
C GLU A 109 18.08 -3.99 7.92
N ARG A 110 18.75 -4.38 9.01
CA ARG A 110 18.11 -4.48 10.31
C ARG A 110 18.41 -3.25 11.15
N ASP A 111 17.41 -2.73 11.85
CA ASP A 111 17.60 -1.61 12.76
C ASP A 111 18.34 -2.03 14.05
N GLY A 112 18.60 -1.07 14.95
CA GLY A 112 19.23 -1.32 16.25
C GLY A 112 18.45 -2.27 17.19
N GLN A 113 17.23 -2.64 16.83
CA GLN A 113 16.36 -3.58 17.54
C GLN A 113 16.18 -4.90 16.78
N ASN A 114 16.98 -5.13 15.74
CA ASN A 114 17.01 -6.29 14.87
C ASN A 114 15.72 -6.49 14.03
N LEU A 115 14.93 -5.43 13.82
CA LEU A 115 13.76 -5.43 12.93
C LEU A 115 14.21 -5.22 11.50
N LEU A 116 13.72 -6.04 10.57
CA LEU A 116 14.06 -5.93 9.16
C LEU A 116 13.31 -4.74 8.54
N MET A 117 14.06 -3.72 8.11
CA MET A 117 13.53 -2.45 7.61
C MET A 117 13.27 -2.57 6.11
N ARG A 118 12.02 -2.87 5.76
CA ARG A 118 11.58 -2.97 4.37
C ARG A 118 10.14 -2.53 4.21
N MET A 119 9.86 -1.83 3.11
CA MET A 119 8.50 -1.63 2.61
C MET A 119 8.24 -2.62 1.48
N VAL A 120 7.10 -3.31 1.51
CA VAL A 120 6.70 -4.25 0.46
C VAL A 120 5.58 -3.68 -0.39
N TYR A 121 5.57 -4.06 -1.67
CA TYR A 121 4.54 -3.67 -2.62
C TYR A 121 4.45 -4.72 -3.74
N TRP A 122 3.41 -4.60 -4.56
CA TRP A 122 3.24 -5.42 -5.75
C TRP A 122 3.42 -4.58 -7.00
N GLN A 123 4.16 -5.11 -7.97
CA GLN A 123 4.31 -4.53 -9.30
C GLN A 123 4.39 -5.66 -10.32
N GLU A 124 3.69 -5.52 -11.44
CA GLU A 124 3.81 -6.44 -12.56
C GLU A 124 5.24 -6.39 -13.11
N GLU A 125 5.80 -7.55 -13.47
CA GLU A 125 7.07 -7.56 -14.20
C GLU A 125 6.87 -6.85 -15.54
N GLY A 126 7.66 -5.82 -15.79
CA GLY A 126 7.83 -5.32 -17.15
C GLY A 126 8.35 -6.49 -18.00
N LEU A 127 7.71 -6.71 -19.15
CA LEU A 127 8.36 -7.42 -20.24
C LEU A 127 9.56 -6.55 -20.65
N ASP A 128 10.71 -6.80 -20.05
CA ASP A 128 12.00 -6.30 -20.53
C ASP A 128 12.27 -6.83 -21.95
#